data_AF-A0A5P9HAJ1-F1
#
_entry.id   AF-A0A5P9HAJ1-F1
#
_cell.length_a   1.000
_cell.length_b   1.000
_cell.length_c   1.000
_cell.angle_alpha   90.00
_cell.angle_beta   90.00
_cell.angle_gamma   90.00
#
_symmetry.space_group_name_H-M   'P 1'
#
loop_
_entity.id
_entity.type
_entity.pdbx_description
1 polymer ?
#
loop_
_entity_poly.entity_id
_entity_poly.type
_entity_poly.pdbx_seq_one_letter_code
_entity_poly.pdbx_strand_id
1 'polypeptide(L)' 'MNIKMMIAGFLTMLMMGGAAHAMDSEVLQEKMNEINQRADEAAAEDRVEALEQQVKELQELIHMMMEEETDS' A
#
# COMPACT_ATOMS: atom_id res chain seq x y z
N MET A 1 -5.98 17.44 3.12
CA MET A 1 -6.67 16.56 2.17
C MET A 1 -7.05 15.31 2.95
N ASN A 2 -8.33 14.92 3.01
CA ASN A 2 -8.76 13.75 3.79
C ASN A 2 -8.08 12.49 3.24
N ILE A 3 -7.39 11.71 4.07
CA ILE A 3 -6.70 10.48 3.66
C ILE A 3 -7.65 9.53 2.90
N LYS A 4 -8.93 9.52 3.31
CA LYS A 4 -10.04 8.83 2.64
C LYS A 4 -10.20 9.18 1.15
N MET A 5 -10.02 10.45 0.78
CA MET A 5 -10.10 10.90 -0.62
C MET A 5 -8.87 10.46 -1.41
N MET A 6 -7.70 10.44 -0.77
CA MET A 6 -6.45 10.03 -1.40
C MET A 6 -6.44 8.50 -1.64
N ILE A 7 -6.93 7.73 -0.68
CA ILE A 7 -7.15 6.28 -0.79
C ILE A 7 -8.14 5.95 -1.92
N ALA A 8 -9.28 6.63 -1.97
CA ALA A 8 -10.28 6.41 -3.01
C ALA A 8 -9.73 6.71 -4.42
N GLY A 9 -8.95 7.79 -4.57
CA GLY A 9 -8.30 8.14 -5.84
C GLY A 9 -7.29 7.07 -6.28
N PHE A 10 -6.47 6.59 -5.36
CA PHE A 10 -5.46 5.57 -5.65
C PHE A 10 -6.07 4.20 -5.99
N LEU A 11 -7.10 3.77 -5.25
CA LEU A 11 -7.83 2.53 -5.56
C LEU A 11 -8.44 2.59 -6.97
N THR A 12 -8.98 3.74 -7.37
CA THR A 12 -9.51 3.95 -8.72
C THR A 12 -8.40 3.85 -9.77
N MET A 13 -7.22 4.40 -9.48
CA MET A 13 -6.06 4.34 -10.36
C MET A 13 -5.53 2.91 -10.52
N LEU A 14 -5.43 2.15 -9.44
CA LEU A 14 -5.05 0.73 -9.45
C LEU A 14 -6.05 -0.14 -10.24
N MET A 15 -7.35 0.13 -10.12
CA MET A 15 -8.36 -0.62 -10.88
C MET A 15 -8.31 -0.33 -12.39
N MET A 16 -7.84 0.85 -12.79
CA MET A 16 -7.69 1.21 -14.21
C MET A 16 -6.32 0.76 -14.78
N GLY A 17 -5.27 0.72 -13.97
CA GLY A 17 -3.95 0.21 -14.34
C GLY A 17 -3.83 -1.27 -14.00
N GLY A 18 -4.25 -2.15 -14.91
CA GLY A 18 -4.29 -3.60 -14.69
C GLY A 18 -3.05 -4.16 -13.98
N ALA A 19 -3.23 -4.57 -12.73
CA ALA A 19 -2.20 -5.17 -11.88
C ALA A 19 -1.77 -6.54 -12.44
N ALA A 20 -0.84 -6.53 -13.39
CA ALA A 20 -0.35 -7.74 -14.05
C ALA A 20 1.19 -7.90 -13.96
N HIS A 21 1.92 -6.96 -13.37
CA HIS A 21 3.38 -7.05 -13.33
C HIS A 21 3.96 -7.27 -11.93
N ALA A 22 4.66 -8.41 -11.83
CA ALA A 22 5.80 -8.70 -10.96
C ALA A 22 5.58 -8.67 -9.43
N MET A 23 4.98 -9.74 -8.90
CA MET A 23 4.94 -10.03 -7.46
C MET A 23 5.94 -11.15 -7.08
N ASP A 24 7.20 -11.04 -7.50
CA ASP A 24 8.26 -12.05 -7.25
C ASP A 24 9.51 -11.46 -6.58
N SER A 25 9.33 -10.44 -5.74
CA SER A 25 10.43 -9.83 -4.95
C SER A 25 10.30 -10.23 -3.47
N GLU A 26 11.29 -10.95 -2.93
CA GLU A 26 11.37 -11.31 -1.51
C GLU A 26 11.29 -10.08 -0.60
N VAL A 27 11.94 -8.98 -1.02
CA VAL A 27 11.95 -7.70 -0.30
C VAL A 27 10.54 -7.08 -0.26
N LEU A 28 9.79 -7.19 -1.36
CA LEU A 28 8.41 -6.72 -1.41
C LEU A 28 7.53 -7.51 -0.43
N GLN A 29 7.73 -8.83 -0.39
CA GLN A 29 6.96 -9.72 0.46
C GLN A 29 7.26 -9.50 1.95
N GLU A 30 8.53 -9.23 2.29
CA GLU A 30 8.94 -8.80 3.63
C GLU A 30 8.26 -7.49 4.03
N LYS A 31 8.32 -6.46 3.17
CA LYS A 31 7.69 -5.15 3.42
C LYS A 31 6.17 -5.26 3.59
N MET A 32 5.50 -6.05 2.75
CA MET A 32 4.05 -6.31 2.91
C MET A 32 3.73 -6.99 4.24
N ASN A 33 4.51 -7.98 4.64
CA ASN A 33 4.32 -8.66 5.92
C ASN A 33 4.52 -7.71 7.11
N GLU A 34 5.55 -6.86 7.08
CA GLU A 34 5.78 -5.83 8.10
C GLU A 34 4.60 -4.85 8.22
N ILE A 35 4.02 -4.44 7.09
CA ILE A 35 2.85 -3.53 7.05
C ILE A 35 1.62 -4.22 7.66
N ASN A 36 1.37 -5.48 7.29
CA ASN A 36 0.25 -6.25 7.81
C ASN A 36 0.36 -6.50 9.31
N GLN A 37 1.56 -6.85 9.79
CA GLN A 37 1.79 -7.08 11.20
C GLN A 37 1.53 -5.80 12.02
N ARG A 38 2.03 -4.65 11.57
CA ARG A 38 1.77 -3.36 12.23
C ARG A 38 0.29 -3.00 12.25
N ALA A 39 -0.43 -3.29 11.17
CA ALA A 39 -1.86 -3.06 11.10
C ALA A 39 -2.63 -3.95 12.09
N ASP A 40 -2.26 -5.23 12.22
CA ASP A 40 -2.88 -6.16 13.16
C ASP A 40 -2.62 -5.75 14.62
N GLU A 41 -1.41 -5.27 14.93
CA GLU A 41 -1.06 -4.75 16.25
C GLU A 41 -1.87 -3.48 16.60
N ALA A 42 -1.98 -2.53 15.65
CA ALA A 42 -2.74 -1.28 15.83
C ALA A 42 -4.26 -1.49 15.82
N ALA A 43 -4.76 -2.54 15.16
CA ALA A 43 -6.19 -2.82 15.05
C ALA A 43 -6.85 -3.17 16.40
N ALA A 44 -6.05 -3.53 17.41
CA ALA A 44 -6.53 -3.74 18.77
C ALA A 44 -6.99 -2.44 19.45
N GLU A 45 -6.46 -1.28 19.05
CA GLU A 45 -6.78 0.03 19.62
C GLU A 45 -7.82 0.78 18.78
N ASP A 46 -7.57 0.95 17.48
CA ASP A 46 -8.53 1.54 16.53
C ASP A 46 -8.38 0.88 15.16
N ARG A 47 -9.34 0.02 14.83
CA ARG A 47 -9.33 -0.73 13.58
C ARG A 47 -9.47 0.15 12.34
N VAL A 48 -10.19 1.28 12.41
CA VAL A 48 -10.37 2.15 11.24
C VAL A 48 -9.08 2.90 10.97
N GLU A 49 -8.47 3.47 12.01
CA GLU A 49 -7.19 4.17 11.88
C GLU A 49 -6.06 3.22 11.47
N ALA A 50 -6.01 2.01 12.04
CA ALA A 50 -5.06 0.98 11.64
C ALA A 50 -5.17 0.61 10.16
N LEU A 51 -6.40 0.48 9.64
CA LEU A 51 -6.63 0.21 8.22
C LEU A 51 -6.28 1.41 7.34
N GLU A 52 -6.57 2.64 7.76
CA GLU A 52 -6.19 3.85 7.01
C GLU A 52 -4.66 3.97 6.91
N GLN A 53 -3.95 3.66 7.99
CA GLN A 53 -2.49 3.63 8.04
C GLN A 53 -1.91 2.51 7.16
N GLN A 54 -2.47 1.29 7.25
CA GLN A 54 -2.05 0.16 6.42
C GLN A 54 -2.15 0.49 4.93
N VAL A 55 -3.27 1.08 4.51
CA VAL A 55 -3.47 1.46 3.10
C VAL A 55 -2.47 2.53 2.68
N LYS A 56 -2.17 3.52 3.53
CA LYS A 56 -1.19 4.55 3.24
C LYS A 56 0.21 3.96 3.02
N GLU A 57 0.62 3.02 3.86
CA GLU A 57 1.94 2.37 3.73
C GLU A 57 2.04 1.50 2.47
N LEU A 58 0.95 0.82 2.09
CA LEU A 58 0.87 0.10 0.82
C LEU A 58 0.94 1.05 -0.39
N GLN A 59 0.33 2.24 -0.31
CA GLN A 59 0.43 3.27 -1.34
C GLN A 59 1.87 3.74 -1.56
N GLU A 60 2.58 4.01 -0.46
CA GLU A 60 3.99 4.42 -0.51
C GLU A 60 4.88 3.32 -1.10
N LEU A 61 4.64 2.06 -0.71
CA LEU A 61 5.36 0.91 -1.26
C LEU A 61 5.18 0.79 -2.78
N ILE A 62 3.95 0.89 -3.27
CA ILE A 62 3.66 0.84 -4.71
C ILE A 62 4.29 2.04 -5.42
N HIS A 63 4.27 3.23 -4.82
CA HIS A 63 4.86 4.41 -5.43
C HIS A 63 6.38 4.25 -5.62
N MET A 64 7.09 3.76 -4.59
CA MET A 64 8.52 3.47 -4.69
C MET A 64 8.82 2.47 -5.82
N MET A 65 8.00 1.41 -5.97
CA MET A 65 8.17 0.45 -7.06
C MET A 65 7.97 1.08 -8.44
N MET A 66 6.95 1.94 -8.60
CA MET A 66 6.68 2.61 -9.87
C MET A 66 7.76 3.62 -10.24
N GLU A 67 8.31 4.34 -9.26
CA GLU A 67 9.43 5.27 -9.47
C GLU A 67 10.69 4.53 -9.90
N GLU A 68 11.01 3.38 -9.28
CA GLU A 68 12.13 2.52 -9.67
C GLU A 68 12.00 1.98 -11.12
N GLU A 69 10.78 1.66 -11.56
CA GLU A 69 10.53 1.23 -12.95
C GLU A 69 10.65 2.37 -13.99
N THR A 70 10.51 3.63 -13.58
CA THR A 70 10.47 4.79 -14.51
C THR A 70 11.86 5.41 -14.76
N ASP A 71 12.85 5.15 -13.88
CA ASP A 71 14.21 5.71 -13.96
C ASP A 71 15.24 4.78 -14.67
N SER A 72 14.75 3.76 -15.41
CA SER A 72 15.57 2.78 -16.16
C SER A 72 15.53 2.96 -17.69
#